data_AF-A0A958M541-F1
#
_entry.id   AF-A0A958M541-F1
#
_cell.length_a   1.000
_cell.length_b   1.000
_cell.length_c   1.000
_cell.angle_alpha   90.00
_cell.angle_beta   90.00
_cell.angle_gamma   90.00
#
_symmetry.space_group_name_H-M   'P 1'
#
loop_
_entity.id
_entity.type
_entity.pdbx_description
1 polymer ?
#
loop_
_entity_poly.entity_id
_entity_poly.type
_entity_poly.pdbx_seq_one_letter_code
_entity_poly.pdbx_strand_id
1 'polypeptide(L)'
;MITILRNNRKLLRKRNPFQRGFGFEKLRKEYRTYAQGKLDSRPLSKRERQAIREKIEAENRKDTIKMTLVAILILIALLGLGIRLYGTFQRNQEFIAQKELASKTEQYLFYINDGDKWLNQQHWHNAIFQYLLAKNIFPNEYDVNYRLIMAYGGKCKFEGSGCTDGSELLAKLRRQFPNSKDLQPLEEMFISKTP
;
A
#
# COMPACT_ATOMS: atom_id res chain seq x y z
N MET A 1 31.82 19.38 -29.81
CA MET A 1 31.21 19.24 -28.47
C MET A 1 32.23 18.69 -27.44
N ILE A 2 33.38 19.36 -27.26
CA ILE A 2 34.46 18.98 -26.30
C ILE A 2 35.02 20.24 -25.59
N THR A 3 34.79 21.43 -26.15
CA THR A 3 35.27 22.73 -25.67
C THR A 3 34.61 23.17 -24.37
N ILE A 4 33.30 22.95 -24.21
CA ILE A 4 32.56 23.31 -22.98
C ILE A 4 33.05 22.49 -21.78
N LEU A 5 33.23 21.17 -21.94
CA LEU A 5 33.79 20.31 -20.90
C LEU A 5 35.26 20.67 -20.58
N ARG A 6 36.06 21.07 -21.58
CA ARG A 6 37.43 21.57 -21.37
C ARG A 6 37.47 22.88 -20.59
N ASN A 7 36.56 23.81 -20.89
CA ASN A 7 36.49 25.11 -20.22
C ASN A 7 35.99 24.94 -18.77
N ASN A 8 35.00 24.08 -18.53
CA ASN A 8 34.54 23.75 -17.17
C ASN A 8 35.63 23.07 -16.34
N ARG A 9 36.46 22.18 -16.93
CA ARG A 9 37.63 21.60 -16.24
C ARG A 9 38.72 22.63 -15.89
N LYS A 10 38.83 23.74 -16.63
CA LYS A 10 39.74 24.85 -16.29
C LYS A 10 39.21 25.71 -15.14
N LEU A 11 37.90 25.80 -14.97
CA LEU A 11 37.24 26.53 -13.89
C LEU A 11 37.23 25.74 -12.56
N LEU A 12 37.34 24.42 -12.61
CA LEU A 12 37.60 23.61 -11.42
C LEU A 12 38.97 23.97 -10.85
N ARG A 13 38.99 24.71 -9.74
CA ARG A 13 40.20 25.03 -8.98
C ARG A 13 40.97 23.74 -8.76
N LYS A 14 42.15 23.61 -9.39
CA LYS A 14 43.11 22.53 -9.10
C LYS A 14 43.61 22.70 -7.67
N ARG A 15 42.79 22.30 -6.69
CA ARG A 15 43.26 22.01 -5.33
C ARG A 15 44.07 20.73 -5.43
N ASN A 16 45.30 20.87 -5.89
CA ASN A 16 46.30 19.85 -5.67
C ASN A 16 46.68 20.02 -4.18
N PRO A 17 46.37 19.06 -3.29
CA PRO A 17 46.71 19.20 -1.86
C PRO A 17 48.22 19.25 -1.63
N PHE A 18 49.00 18.94 -2.67
CA PHE A 18 50.46 18.83 -2.67
C PHE A 18 51.10 19.84 -3.62
N GLN A 19 50.65 21.11 -3.61
CA GLN A 19 51.35 22.17 -4.34
C GLN A 19 52.76 22.39 -3.78
N ARG A 20 53.73 22.47 -4.70
CA ARG A 20 55.20 22.63 -4.54
C ARG A 20 55.61 23.91 -3.80
N GLY A 21 55.26 24.01 -2.52
CA GLY A 21 55.66 25.09 -1.60
C GLY A 21 55.44 24.74 -0.13
N PHE A 22 54.58 23.75 0.14
CA PHE A 22 54.50 23.04 1.42
C PHE A 22 55.01 21.61 1.22
N GLY A 23 56.29 21.48 0.89
CA GLY A 23 56.94 20.18 0.85
C GLY A 23 56.87 19.53 2.23
N PHE A 24 56.81 18.20 2.26
CA PHE A 24 56.97 17.39 3.47
C PHE A 24 58.15 17.85 4.34
N GLU A 25 59.15 18.54 3.78
CA GLU A 25 60.25 19.17 4.50
C GLU A 25 59.85 20.26 5.50
N LYS A 26 58.81 21.06 5.23
CA LYS A 26 58.33 22.10 6.16
C LYS A 26 57.60 21.47 7.36
N LEU A 27 56.71 20.51 7.08
CA LEU A 27 56.11 19.63 8.09
C LEU A 27 57.21 18.90 8.89
N ARG A 28 58.21 18.33 8.19
CA ARG A 28 59.35 17.63 8.81
C ARG A 28 60.25 18.56 9.60
N LYS A 29 60.30 19.87 9.32
CA LYS A 29 61.06 20.86 10.12
C LYS A 29 60.40 21.11 11.45
N GLU A 30 59.07 21.31 11.46
CA GLU A 30 58.27 21.39 12.68
C GLU A 30 58.35 20.09 13.49
N TYR A 31 58.15 18.92 12.86
CA TYR A 31 58.31 17.63 13.53
C TYR A 31 59.76 17.36 13.98
N ARG A 32 60.78 17.84 13.27
CA ARG A 32 62.20 17.73 13.71
C ARG A 32 62.50 18.63 14.90
N THR A 33 61.92 19.83 15.00
CA THR A 33 62.03 20.66 16.20
C THR A 33 61.37 19.99 17.41
N TYR A 34 60.26 19.26 17.22
CA TYR A 34 59.67 18.43 18.27
C TYR A 34 60.44 17.13 18.55
N ALA A 35 61.14 16.56 17.56
CA ALA A 35 61.94 15.35 17.70
C ALA A 35 63.35 15.59 18.28
N GLN A 36 63.87 16.81 18.17
CA GLN A 36 65.18 17.22 18.72
C GLN A 36 65.06 17.94 20.07
N GLY A 37 63.90 18.50 20.40
CA GLY A 37 63.60 18.91 21.76
C GLY A 37 63.36 17.68 22.61
N LYS A 38 64.13 17.49 23.69
CA LYS A 38 63.68 16.64 24.78
C LYS A 38 62.33 17.20 25.20
N LEU A 39 61.24 16.51 24.86
CA LEU A 39 59.94 16.75 25.48
C LEU A 39 60.21 16.58 26.97
N ASP A 40 60.21 17.69 27.71
CA ASP A 40 60.37 17.66 29.14
C ASP A 40 59.09 17.05 29.69
N SER A 41 59.01 15.72 29.64
CA SER A 41 57.87 14.94 30.07
C SER A 41 57.91 14.88 31.58
N ARG A 42 57.81 16.04 32.23
CA ARG A 42 57.43 16.11 33.62
C ARG A 42 56.11 15.33 33.73
N PRO A 43 56.03 14.28 34.56
CA PRO A 43 54.75 13.63 34.80
C PRO A 43 53.79 14.70 35.34
N LEU A 44 52.67 14.91 34.64
CA LEU A 44 51.72 15.94 35.02
C LEU A 44 51.26 15.72 36.47
N SER A 45 51.20 16.81 37.23
CA SER A 45 50.64 16.78 38.59
C SER A 45 49.19 16.27 38.53
N LYS A 46 48.68 15.73 39.65
CA LYS A 46 47.28 15.27 39.70
C LYS A 46 46.30 16.39 39.31
N ARG A 47 46.60 17.65 39.68
CA ARG A 47 45.79 18.84 39.35
C ARG A 47 45.80 19.15 37.85
N GLU A 48 46.95 19.11 37.20
CA GLU A 48 47.06 19.35 35.75
C GLU A 48 46.36 18.25 34.95
N ARG A 49 46.47 16.98 35.39
CA ARG A 49 45.71 15.87 34.78
C ARG A 49 44.21 16.02 34.93
N GLN A 50 43.75 16.50 36.09
CA GLN A 50 42.33 16.69 36.34
C GLN A 50 41.76 17.85 35.52
N ALA A 51 42.48 18.97 35.41
CA ALA A 51 42.09 20.10 34.55
C ALA A 51 42.00 19.71 33.07
N ILE A 52 42.91 18.84 32.58
CA ILE A 52 42.84 18.31 31.21
C ILE A 52 41.62 17.40 31.03
N ARG A 53 41.34 16.51 32.00
CA ARG A 53 40.15 15.65 31.95
C ARG A 53 38.86 16.46 31.91
N GLU A 54 38.72 17.45 32.78
CA GLU A 54 37.54 18.33 32.83
C GLU A 54 37.35 19.09 31.50
N LYS A 55 38.45 19.55 30.89
CA LYS A 55 38.39 20.23 29.58
C LYS A 55 37.93 19.28 28.47
N ILE A 56 38.47 18.06 28.43
CA ILE A 56 38.07 17.02 27.46
C ILE A 56 36.60 16.63 27.67
N GLU A 57 36.16 16.45 28.91
CA GLU A 57 34.76 16.12 29.24
C GLU A 57 33.80 17.24 28.82
N ALA A 58 34.17 18.50 29.05
CA ALA A 58 33.37 19.66 28.64
C ALA A 58 33.27 19.78 27.10
N GLU A 59 34.35 19.46 26.37
CA GLU A 59 34.37 19.46 24.91
C GLU A 59 33.56 18.30 24.33
N ASN A 60 33.73 17.09 24.88
CA ASN A 60 32.92 15.92 24.54
C ASN A 60 31.43 16.16 24.79
N ARG A 61 31.04 16.86 25.86
CA ARG A 61 29.63 17.23 26.10
C ARG A 61 29.06 18.12 25.00
N LYS A 62 29.83 19.06 24.47
CA LYS A 62 29.37 19.94 23.38
C LYS A 62 29.20 19.14 22.09
N ASP A 63 30.10 18.21 21.81
CA ASP A 63 30.04 17.41 20.59
C ASP A 63 28.96 16.33 20.66
N THR A 64 28.72 15.72 21.83
CA THR A 64 27.57 14.84 22.01
C THR A 64 26.26 15.58 21.78
N ILE A 65 26.09 16.79 22.34
CA ILE A 65 24.88 17.61 22.10
C ILE A 65 24.69 17.89 20.60
N LYS A 66 25.73 18.30 19.88
CA LYS A 66 25.64 18.53 18.42
C LYS A 66 25.25 17.27 17.66
N MET A 67 25.86 16.12 18.00
CA MET A 67 25.54 14.84 17.36
C MET A 67 24.10 14.41 17.67
N THR A 68 23.62 14.62 18.90
CA THR A 68 22.22 14.35 19.27
C THR A 68 21.26 15.23 18.47
N LEU A 69 21.55 16.52 18.30
CA LEU A 69 20.73 17.41 17.46
C LEU A 69 20.67 16.93 16.00
N VAL A 70 21.81 16.52 15.43
CA VAL A 70 21.85 15.97 14.07
C VAL A 70 21.06 14.66 13.97
N ALA A 71 21.20 13.77 14.96
CA ALA A 71 20.44 12.51 15.00
C ALA A 71 18.92 12.75 15.09
N ILE A 72 18.47 13.73 15.89
CA ILE A 72 17.06 14.13 15.98
C ILE A 72 16.55 14.63 14.63
N LEU A 73 17.32 15.48 13.94
CA LEU A 73 16.92 15.98 12.62
C LEU A 73 16.78 14.85 11.60
N ILE A 74 17.70 13.88 11.59
CA ILE A 74 17.62 12.69 10.74
C ILE A 74 16.38 11.87 11.09
N LEU A 75 16.12 11.64 12.38
CA LEU A 75 14.96 10.88 12.83
C LEU A 75 13.65 11.54 12.38
N ILE A 76 13.52 12.86 12.50
CA ILE A 76 12.35 13.60 12.02
C ILE A 76 12.17 13.43 10.52
N ALA A 77 13.25 13.51 9.73
CA ALA A 77 13.20 13.31 8.29
C ALA A 77 12.75 11.88 7.93
N LEU A 78 13.28 10.87 8.62
CA LEU A 78 12.90 9.47 8.43
C LEU A 78 11.43 9.21 8.81
N LEU A 79 10.96 9.77 9.92
CA LEU A 79 9.57 9.68 10.34
C LEU A 79 8.62 10.35 9.33
N GLY A 80 8.98 11.55 8.85
CA GLY A 80 8.20 12.25 7.82
C GLY A 80 8.12 11.47 6.51
N LEU A 81 9.23 10.85 6.08
CA LEU A 81 9.25 9.97 4.92
C LEU A 81 8.38 8.72 5.14
N GLY A 82 8.50 8.09 6.32
CA GLY A 82 7.71 6.92 6.69
C GLY A 82 6.21 7.17 6.63
N ILE A 83 5.75 8.30 7.20
CA ILE A 83 4.33 8.70 7.16
C ILE A 83 3.86 8.90 5.72
N ARG A 84 4.65 9.56 4.86
CA ARG A 84 4.28 9.75 3.46
C ARG A 84 4.17 8.43 2.71
N LEU A 85 5.16 7.54 2.86
CA LEU A 85 5.16 6.24 2.20
C LEU A 85 3.97 5.38 2.66
N TYR A 86 3.69 5.38 3.96
CA TYR A 86 2.54 4.67 4.51
C TYR A 86 1.21 5.20 3.96
N GLY A 87 1.04 6.53 3.92
CA GLY A 87 -0.16 7.15 3.33
C GLY A 87 -0.33 6.83 1.84
N THR A 88 0.76 6.79 1.07
CA THR A 88 0.69 6.38 -0.35
C THR A 88 0.33 4.91 -0.51
N PHE A 89 0.85 4.04 0.35
CA PHE A 89 0.56 2.61 0.32
C PHE A 89 -0.93 2.35 0.60
N GLN A 90 -1.49 2.96 1.64
CA GLN A 90 -2.91 2.82 1.98
C GLN A 90 -3.81 3.31 0.84
N ARG A 91 -3.53 4.49 0.29
CA ARG A 91 -4.30 5.03 -0.84
C ARG A 91 -4.25 4.12 -2.07
N ASN A 92 -3.10 3.52 -2.36
CA ASN A 92 -2.98 2.58 -3.47
C ASN A 92 -3.79 1.31 -3.22
N GLN A 93 -3.83 0.78 -1.98
CA GLN A 93 -4.67 -0.36 -1.66
C GLN A 93 -6.16 -0.04 -1.80
N GLU A 94 -6.61 1.10 -1.27
CA GLU A 94 -7.99 1.56 -1.43
C GLU A 94 -8.35 1.72 -2.91
N PHE A 95 -7.47 2.30 -3.71
CA PHE A 95 -7.68 2.46 -5.15
C PHE A 95 -7.79 1.11 -5.88
N ILE A 96 -6.94 0.14 -5.53
CA ILE A 96 -7.01 -1.22 -6.10
C ILE A 96 -8.33 -1.89 -5.71
N ALA A 97 -8.72 -1.83 -4.43
CA ALA A 97 -9.97 -2.40 -3.95
C ALA A 97 -11.19 -1.76 -4.61
N GLN A 98 -11.19 -0.44 -4.78
CA GLN A 98 -12.25 0.28 -5.51
C GLN A 98 -12.33 -0.14 -6.97
N LYS A 99 -11.19 -0.26 -7.65
CA LYS A 99 -11.14 -0.70 -9.04
C LYS A 99 -11.61 -2.15 -9.21
N GLU A 100 -11.23 -3.03 -8.29
CA GLU A 100 -11.69 -4.42 -8.28
C GLU A 100 -13.21 -4.49 -8.04
N LEU A 101 -13.72 -3.73 -7.07
CA LEU A 101 -15.16 -3.65 -6.80
C LEU A 101 -15.91 -3.12 -8.02
N ALA A 102 -15.44 -2.03 -8.63
CA ALA A 102 -16.04 -1.46 -9.84
C ALA A 102 -16.09 -2.49 -10.99
N SER A 103 -15.00 -3.24 -11.20
CA SER A 103 -14.95 -4.30 -12.21
C SER A 103 -15.93 -5.44 -11.90
N LYS A 104 -16.04 -5.86 -10.63
CA LYS A 104 -17.02 -6.86 -10.19
C LYS A 104 -18.45 -6.36 -10.40
N THR A 105 -18.72 -5.10 -10.07
CA THR A 105 -20.03 -4.47 -10.29
C THR A 105 -20.37 -4.40 -11.77
N GLU A 106 -19.44 -4.04 -12.64
CA GLU A 106 -19.65 -4.03 -14.09
C GLU A 106 -20.00 -5.42 -14.63
N GLN A 107 -19.24 -6.45 -14.25
CA GLN A 107 -19.52 -7.84 -14.63
C GLN A 107 -20.87 -8.32 -14.10
N TYR A 108 -21.18 -8.00 -12.85
CA TYR A 108 -22.47 -8.31 -12.25
C TYR A 108 -23.62 -7.68 -13.04
N LEU A 109 -23.55 -6.38 -13.32
CA LEU A 109 -24.58 -5.67 -14.09
C LEU A 109 -24.70 -6.21 -15.51
N PHE A 110 -23.60 -6.60 -16.14
CA PHE A 110 -23.64 -7.26 -17.45
C PHE A 110 -24.48 -8.54 -17.39
N TYR A 111 -24.21 -9.44 -16.44
CA TYR A 111 -24.94 -10.69 -16.29
C TYR A 111 -26.41 -10.49 -15.89
N ILE A 112 -26.71 -9.51 -15.02
CA ILE A 112 -28.09 -9.14 -14.69
C ILE A 112 -28.83 -8.67 -15.95
N ASN A 113 -28.26 -7.72 -16.68
CA ASN A 113 -28.90 -7.16 -17.87
C ASN A 113 -29.09 -8.20 -18.98
N ASP A 114 -28.14 -9.12 -19.16
CA ASP A 114 -28.28 -10.20 -20.14
C ASP A 114 -29.31 -11.24 -19.68
N GLY A 115 -29.28 -11.62 -18.40
CA GLY A 115 -30.30 -12.48 -17.79
C GLY A 115 -31.71 -11.92 -17.93
N ASP A 116 -31.88 -10.61 -17.75
CA ASP A 116 -33.15 -9.91 -17.92
C ASP A 116 -33.67 -9.99 -19.36
N LYS A 117 -32.78 -9.85 -20.36
CA LYS A 117 -33.16 -10.02 -21.77
C LYS A 117 -33.66 -11.42 -22.04
N TRP A 118 -32.95 -12.45 -21.56
CA TRP A 118 -33.36 -13.84 -21.71
C TRP A 118 -34.67 -14.13 -20.97
N LEU A 119 -34.83 -13.60 -19.76
CA LEU A 119 -36.03 -13.76 -18.95
C LEU A 119 -37.25 -13.17 -19.66
N ASN A 120 -37.12 -11.96 -20.22
CA ASN A 120 -38.18 -11.30 -20.99
C ASN A 120 -38.56 -12.07 -22.26
N GLN A 121 -37.61 -12.80 -22.84
CA GLN A 121 -37.83 -13.68 -23.99
C GLN A 121 -38.30 -15.09 -23.61
N GLN A 122 -38.54 -15.35 -22.32
CA GLN A 122 -38.95 -16.68 -21.82
C GLN A 122 -37.91 -17.78 -22.04
N HIS A 123 -36.64 -17.41 -22.25
CA HIS A 123 -35.53 -18.34 -22.38
C HIS A 123 -34.97 -18.65 -20.99
N TRP A 124 -35.71 -19.46 -20.22
CA TRP A 124 -35.48 -19.66 -18.78
C TRP A 124 -34.10 -20.25 -18.46
N HIS A 125 -33.64 -21.22 -19.24
CA HIS A 125 -32.31 -21.82 -19.07
C HIS A 125 -31.18 -20.78 -19.19
N ASN A 126 -31.25 -19.90 -20.19
CA ASN A 126 -30.25 -18.87 -20.41
C ASN A 126 -30.32 -17.81 -19.31
N ALA A 127 -31.53 -17.40 -18.91
CA ALA A 127 -31.73 -16.48 -17.81
C ALA A 127 -31.13 -17.03 -16.49
N ILE A 128 -31.44 -18.28 -16.14
CA ILE A 128 -30.88 -18.98 -14.98
C ILE A 128 -29.35 -19.00 -15.05
N PHE A 129 -28.77 -19.37 -16.20
CA PHE A 129 -27.32 -19.40 -16.38
C PHE A 129 -26.68 -18.03 -16.10
N GLN A 130 -27.23 -16.95 -16.67
CA GLN A 130 -26.69 -15.61 -16.46
C GLN A 130 -26.82 -15.16 -15.00
N TYR A 131 -27.97 -15.40 -14.36
CA TYR A 131 -28.15 -15.04 -12.95
C TYR A 131 -27.26 -15.87 -12.01
N LEU A 132 -26.94 -17.12 -12.35
CA LEU A 132 -25.93 -17.90 -11.61
C LEU A 132 -24.53 -17.28 -11.72
N LEU A 133 -24.14 -16.78 -12.90
CA LEU A 133 -22.89 -16.04 -13.05
C LEU A 133 -22.88 -14.75 -12.23
N ALA A 134 -23.98 -13.98 -12.24
CA ALA A 134 -24.13 -12.79 -11.39
C ALA A 134 -24.05 -13.15 -9.89
N LYS A 135 -24.71 -14.23 -9.47
CA LYS A 135 -24.72 -14.71 -8.08
C LYS A 135 -23.33 -15.16 -7.63
N ASN A 136 -22.50 -15.71 -8.51
CA ASN A 136 -21.12 -16.06 -8.16
C ASN A 136 -20.28 -14.83 -7.81
N ILE A 137 -20.62 -13.63 -8.31
CA ILE A 137 -19.95 -12.38 -7.98
C ILE A 137 -20.46 -11.85 -6.64
N PHE A 138 -21.77 -11.75 -6.48
CA PHE A 138 -22.41 -11.27 -5.26
C PHE A 138 -23.49 -12.26 -4.75
N PRO A 139 -23.11 -13.27 -3.93
CA PRO A 139 -23.97 -14.41 -3.62
C PRO A 139 -25.17 -14.09 -2.73
N ASN A 140 -25.04 -13.05 -1.91
CA ASN A 140 -26.04 -12.67 -0.91
C ASN A 140 -26.88 -11.46 -1.34
N GLU A 141 -26.70 -10.99 -2.58
CA GLU A 141 -27.49 -9.87 -3.08
C GLU A 141 -28.93 -10.28 -3.32
N TYR A 142 -29.86 -9.49 -2.80
CA TYR A 142 -31.29 -9.79 -2.88
C TYR A 142 -31.75 -9.84 -4.33
N ASP A 143 -31.39 -8.84 -5.14
CA ASP A 143 -31.87 -8.66 -6.51
C ASP A 143 -31.54 -9.86 -7.41
N VAL A 144 -30.30 -10.37 -7.37
CA VAL A 144 -29.91 -11.52 -8.20
C VAL A 144 -30.60 -12.80 -7.76
N ASN A 145 -30.75 -13.02 -6.45
CA ASN A 145 -31.43 -14.20 -5.94
C ASN A 145 -32.93 -14.14 -6.27
N TYR A 146 -33.55 -12.96 -6.17
CA TYR A 146 -34.92 -12.73 -6.58
C TYR A 146 -35.15 -13.03 -8.07
N ARG A 147 -34.31 -12.48 -8.96
CA ARG A 147 -34.37 -12.73 -10.41
C ARG A 147 -34.14 -14.19 -10.77
N LEU A 148 -33.21 -14.85 -10.08
CA LEU A 148 -32.96 -16.28 -10.26
C LEU A 148 -34.20 -17.11 -9.87
N ILE A 149 -34.86 -16.77 -8.76
CA ILE A 149 -36.13 -17.41 -8.36
C ILE A 149 -37.21 -17.16 -9.42
N MET A 150 -37.34 -15.95 -9.96
CA MET A 150 -38.29 -15.67 -11.05
C MET A 150 -38.04 -16.56 -12.28
N ALA A 151 -36.77 -16.72 -12.67
CA ALA A 151 -36.40 -17.56 -13.80
C ALA A 151 -36.74 -19.04 -13.55
N TYR A 152 -36.44 -19.56 -12.35
CA TYR A 152 -36.86 -20.90 -11.94
C TYR A 152 -38.39 -21.04 -11.85
N GLY A 153 -39.11 -20.01 -11.42
CA GLY A 153 -40.57 -19.99 -11.34
C GLY A 153 -41.21 -20.06 -12.73
N GLY A 154 -40.71 -19.28 -13.69
CA GLY A 154 -41.12 -19.39 -15.09
C GLY A 154 -40.86 -20.78 -15.65
N LYS A 155 -39.64 -21.30 -15.45
CA LYS A 155 -39.27 -22.66 -15.87
C LYS A 155 -40.17 -23.74 -15.27
N CYS A 156 -40.44 -23.66 -13.97
CA CYS A 156 -41.32 -24.58 -13.28
C CYS A 156 -42.74 -24.53 -13.84
N LYS A 157 -43.29 -23.31 -13.99
CA LYS A 157 -44.66 -23.09 -14.44
C LYS A 157 -44.91 -23.58 -15.88
N PHE A 158 -43.97 -23.33 -16.78
CA PHE A 158 -44.15 -23.59 -18.21
C PHE A 158 -43.53 -24.91 -18.69
N GLU A 159 -42.43 -25.36 -18.08
CA GLU A 159 -41.71 -26.58 -18.48
C GLU A 159 -41.84 -27.72 -17.45
N GLY A 160 -42.41 -27.46 -16.27
CA GLY A 160 -42.57 -28.47 -15.21
C GLY A 160 -41.24 -28.89 -14.54
N SER A 161 -40.16 -28.13 -14.73
CA SER A 161 -38.83 -28.49 -14.21
C SER A 161 -38.13 -27.30 -13.53
N GLY A 162 -37.19 -27.57 -12.61
CA GLY A 162 -36.52 -26.52 -11.82
C GLY A 162 -37.35 -25.98 -10.64
N CYS A 163 -38.50 -26.59 -10.36
CA CYS A 163 -39.37 -26.23 -9.25
C CYS A 163 -38.69 -26.39 -7.89
N THR A 164 -37.96 -27.48 -7.68
CA THR A 164 -37.25 -27.78 -6.43
C THR A 164 -36.18 -26.74 -6.14
N ASP A 165 -35.32 -26.45 -7.13
CA ASP A 165 -34.24 -25.47 -7.01
C ASP A 165 -34.77 -24.07 -6.70
N GLY A 166 -35.83 -23.65 -7.40
CA GLY A 166 -36.50 -22.37 -7.16
C GLY A 166 -37.13 -22.29 -5.77
N SER A 167 -37.83 -23.34 -5.34
CA SER A 167 -38.49 -23.37 -4.02
C SER A 167 -37.49 -23.37 -2.86
N GLU A 168 -36.38 -24.11 -2.98
CA GLU A 168 -35.32 -24.11 -1.96
C GLU A 168 -34.65 -22.73 -1.89
N LEU A 169 -34.37 -22.12 -3.04
CA LEU A 169 -33.78 -20.79 -3.11
C LEU A 169 -34.70 -19.73 -2.52
N LEU A 170 -36.00 -19.79 -2.80
CA LEU A 170 -37.01 -18.91 -2.23
C LEU A 170 -37.09 -19.05 -0.70
N ALA A 171 -37.09 -20.29 -0.19
CA ALA A 171 -37.07 -20.54 1.25
C ALA A 171 -35.82 -19.96 1.92
N LYS A 172 -34.65 -20.07 1.29
CA LYS A 172 -33.40 -19.45 1.76
C LYS A 172 -33.50 -17.92 1.76
N LEU A 173 -33.98 -17.32 0.67
CA LEU A 173 -34.09 -15.86 0.54
C LEU A 173 -35.09 -15.27 1.56
N ARG A 174 -36.20 -15.96 1.82
CA ARG A 174 -37.19 -15.53 2.83
C ARG A 174 -36.65 -15.56 4.25
N ARG A 175 -35.78 -16.53 4.59
CA ARG A 175 -35.09 -16.54 5.89
C ARG A 175 -34.14 -15.36 6.05
N GLN A 176 -33.47 -14.95 4.97
CA GLN A 176 -32.57 -13.79 4.97
C GLN A 176 -33.34 -12.47 4.98
N PHE A 177 -34.48 -12.39 4.30
CA PHE A 177 -35.28 -11.18 4.12
C PHE A 177 -36.76 -11.42 4.49
N PRO A 178 -37.09 -11.64 5.78
CA PRO A 178 -38.42 -12.08 6.22
C PRO A 178 -39.54 -11.07 5.98
N ASN A 179 -39.20 -9.78 5.86
CA ASN A 179 -40.17 -8.69 5.71
C ASN A 179 -40.41 -8.28 4.24
N SER A 180 -39.79 -8.96 3.27
CA SER A 180 -39.99 -8.63 1.86
C SER A 180 -41.36 -9.14 1.37
N LYS A 181 -42.23 -8.19 0.97
CA LYS A 181 -43.56 -8.49 0.43
C LYS A 181 -43.47 -9.07 -0.99
N ASP A 182 -42.40 -8.76 -1.72
CA ASP A 182 -42.22 -9.13 -3.13
C ASP A 182 -41.99 -10.63 -3.32
N LEU A 183 -41.71 -11.37 -2.24
CA LEU A 183 -41.52 -12.82 -2.26
C LEU A 183 -42.83 -13.61 -2.25
N GLN A 184 -43.93 -13.04 -1.77
CA GLN A 184 -45.22 -13.76 -1.66
C GLN A 184 -45.75 -14.23 -3.03
N PRO A 185 -45.77 -13.38 -4.09
CA PRO A 185 -46.25 -13.82 -5.40
C PRO A 185 -45.39 -14.91 -6.04
N LEU A 186 -44.13 -15.07 -5.63
CA LEU A 186 -43.24 -16.10 -6.16
C LEU A 186 -43.59 -17.49 -5.60
N GLU A 187 -44.21 -17.58 -4.42
CA GLU A 187 -44.62 -18.86 -3.82
C GLU A 187 -45.65 -19.56 -4.70
N GLU A 188 -46.59 -18.81 -5.28
CA GLU A 188 -47.62 -19.32 -6.19
C GLU A 188 -47.05 -19.95 -7.46
N MET A 189 -45.84 -19.57 -7.87
CA MET A 189 -45.18 -20.15 -9.06
C MET A 189 -44.67 -21.58 -8.82
N PHE A 190 -44.52 -21.99 -7.56
CA PHE A 190 -43.97 -23.29 -7.16
C PHE A 190 -45.01 -24.20 -6.50
N ILE A 191 -46.24 -23.73 -6.26
CA ILE A 191 -47.34 -24.56 -5.80
C ILE A 191 -47.77 -25.47 -6.97
N SER A 192 -47.51 -26.76 -6.79
CA SER A 192 -47.36 -27.76 -7.83
C SER A 192 -48.58 -28.01 -8.71
N LYS A 193 -48.36 -28.16 -10.03
CA LYS A 193 -48.97 -29.28 -10.77
C LYS A 193 -48.26 -30.56 -10.32
N THR A 194 -48.63 -31.07 -9.15
CA THR A 194 -48.40 -32.47 -8.82
C THR A 194 -49.23 -33.29 -9.81
N PRO A 195 -48.66 -34.28 -10.51
CA PRO A 195 -49.45 -35.21 -11.33
C PRO A 195 -50.51 -35.93 -10.50
#